data_AF-A0A955T3E3-F1
#
_entry.id   AF-A0A955T3E3-F1
#
_cell.length_a   1.000
_cell.length_b   1.000
_cell.length_c   1.000
_cell.angle_alpha   90.00
_cell.angle_beta   90.00
_cell.angle_gamma   90.00
#
_symmetry.space_group_name_H-M   'P 1'
#
loop_
_entity.id
_entity.type
_entity.pdbx_description
1 polymer ?
#
loop_
_entity_poly.entity_id
_entity_poly.type
_entity_poly.pdbx_seq_one_letter_code
_entity_poly.pdbx_strand_id
1 'polypeptide(L)'
;RVYTFYAGEGPDRLTDMKVTFTATDGDAVFHDTKEGGICSFRLNPKIDEKHGNGKMTNSEGQSTAVECWGKPAKWNDYSGTLDGQNLGVAVFDNPDNLRYPTRWHIRDYGLYGANCFGLSYFTEDEEKKLNGEYTIKDGDSLTFHYRVLIHTGNTEEANIEQEYQAYTDPASAVVKG
;
A
#
# COMPACT_ATOMS: atom_id res chain seq x y z
N ARG A 1 -13.79 10.30 3.52
CA ARG A 1 -12.38 10.19 3.09
C ARG A 1 -11.77 11.58 2.98
N VAL A 2 -10.51 11.73 3.36
CA VAL A 2 -9.72 12.97 3.28
C VAL A 2 -8.42 12.63 2.56
N TYR A 3 -8.03 13.48 1.60
CA TYR A 3 -6.75 13.40 0.93
C TYR A 3 -5.99 14.69 1.19
N THR A 4 -4.75 14.58 1.66
CA THR A 4 -3.85 15.72 1.90
C THR A 4 -2.71 15.64 0.91
N PHE A 5 -2.60 16.65 0.07
CA PHE A 5 -1.51 16.78 -0.90
C PHE A 5 -0.45 17.72 -0.35
N TYR A 6 0.80 17.28 -0.34
CA TYR A 6 1.90 18.12 0.12
C TYR A 6 2.57 18.78 -1.08
N ALA A 7 2.72 20.11 -1.00
CA ALA A 7 3.59 20.83 -1.90
C ALA A 7 5.04 20.55 -1.49
N GLY A 8 5.64 19.53 -2.10
CA GLY A 8 7.07 19.26 -1.97
C GLY A 8 7.90 20.12 -2.92
N GLU A 9 9.18 20.28 -2.61
CA GLU A 9 10.18 20.76 -3.58
C GLU A 9 10.64 19.58 -4.45
N GLY A 10 10.98 19.85 -5.72
CA GLY A 10 11.45 18.81 -6.63
C GLY A 10 10.34 17.98 -7.30
N PRO A 11 10.70 16.82 -7.89
CA PRO A 11 9.79 16.03 -8.72
C PRO A 11 8.84 15.11 -7.93
N ASP A 12 9.16 14.81 -6.67
CA ASP A 12 8.41 13.85 -5.87
C ASP A 12 7.07 14.43 -5.40
N ARG A 13 6.06 13.57 -5.26
CA ARG A 13 4.70 13.96 -4.85
C ARG A 13 4.22 13.07 -3.72
N LEU A 14 3.90 13.69 -2.60
CA LEU A 14 3.39 13.01 -1.41
C LEU A 14 1.90 13.27 -1.25
N THR A 15 1.14 12.21 -1.01
CA THR A 15 -0.30 12.29 -0.71
C THR A 15 -0.63 11.39 0.47
N ASP A 16 -1.25 11.96 1.51
CA ASP A 16 -1.82 11.19 2.60
C ASP A 16 -3.30 10.92 2.33
N MET A 17 -3.73 9.69 2.59
CA MET A 17 -5.09 9.21 2.43
C MET A 17 -5.62 8.73 3.77
N LYS A 18 -6.66 9.40 4.26
CA LYS A 18 -7.44 8.99 5.44
C LYS A 18 -8.84 8.55 5.01
N VAL A 19 -9.19 7.28 5.24
CA VAL A 19 -10.52 6.75 4.94
C VAL A 19 -11.17 6.29 6.23
N THR A 20 -12.33 6.87 6.56
CA THR A 20 -13.15 6.45 7.69
C THR A 20 -14.46 5.88 7.14
N PHE A 21 -14.78 4.66 7.55
CA PHE A 21 -16.08 4.03 7.40
C PHE A 21 -16.80 4.13 8.75
N THR A 22 -18.06 4.56 8.75
CA THR A 22 -18.90 4.64 9.95
C THR A 22 -20.17 3.86 9.64
N ALA A 23 -20.52 2.92 10.51
CA ALA A 23 -21.78 2.20 10.41
C ALA A 23 -22.91 3.08 10.98
N THR A 24 -23.82 3.53 10.13
CA THR A 24 -24.90 4.48 10.51
C THR A 24 -26.30 3.88 10.48
N ASP A 25 -26.43 2.62 10.08
CA ASP A 25 -27.70 1.92 9.91
C ASP A 25 -27.50 0.42 10.20
N GLY A 26 -27.17 0.09 11.44
CA GLY A 26 -26.86 -1.26 11.88
C GLY A 26 -25.40 -1.67 11.61
N ASP A 27 -25.07 -2.90 12.02
CA ASP A 27 -23.73 -3.49 11.81
C ASP A 27 -23.37 -3.54 10.31
N ALA A 28 -22.16 -3.09 9.96
CA ALA A 28 -21.63 -3.16 8.60
C ALA A 28 -20.54 -4.24 8.51
N VAL A 29 -20.75 -5.23 7.65
CA VAL A 29 -19.82 -6.37 7.48
C VAL A 29 -18.97 -6.18 6.22
N PHE A 30 -17.65 -6.13 6.40
CA PHE A 30 -16.66 -6.22 5.33
C PHE A 30 -16.26 -7.69 5.21
N HIS A 31 -16.72 -8.37 4.17
CA HIS A 31 -16.42 -9.79 3.97
C HIS A 31 -14.98 -10.05 3.54
N ASP A 32 -14.55 -11.29 3.74
CA ASP A 32 -13.25 -11.76 3.25
C ASP A 32 -13.20 -11.76 1.72
N THR A 33 -12.33 -10.93 1.16
CA THR A 33 -12.12 -10.84 -0.29
C THR A 33 -10.73 -10.28 -0.62
N LYS A 34 -10.10 -10.84 -1.66
CA LYS A 34 -8.88 -10.28 -2.24
C LYS A 34 -9.08 -8.94 -2.96
N GLU A 35 -10.33 -8.57 -3.28
CA GLU A 35 -10.67 -7.34 -4.02
C GLU A 35 -10.97 -6.14 -3.10
N GLY A 36 -10.74 -6.26 -1.79
CA GLY A 36 -11.08 -5.26 -0.77
C GLY A 36 -10.01 -4.20 -0.47
N GLY A 37 -9.03 -4.01 -1.36
CA GLY A 37 -7.90 -3.11 -1.11
C GLY A 37 -8.32 -1.65 -0.97
N ILE A 38 -8.15 -1.06 0.23
CA ILE A 38 -8.62 0.31 0.54
C ILE A 38 -7.79 1.37 -0.20
N CYS A 39 -6.47 1.18 -0.26
CA CYS A 39 -5.56 2.01 -1.04
C CYS A 39 -4.95 1.14 -2.15
N SER A 40 -5.37 1.37 -3.39
CA SER A 40 -5.02 0.54 -4.54
C SER A 40 -4.62 1.38 -5.73
N PHE A 41 -3.61 0.92 -6.47
CA PHE A 41 -3.05 1.58 -7.64
C PHE A 41 -2.97 0.65 -8.84
N ARG A 42 -3.02 1.28 -10.02
CA ARG A 42 -2.69 0.63 -11.27
C ARG A 42 -1.63 1.43 -12.00
N LEU A 43 -0.47 0.82 -12.23
CA LEU A 43 0.60 1.45 -12.98
C LEU A 43 0.32 1.46 -14.49
N ASN A 44 1.03 2.37 -15.17
CA ASN A 44 1.12 2.39 -16.62
C ASN A 44 1.79 1.08 -17.10
N PRO A 45 1.23 0.37 -18.10
CA PRO A 45 1.80 -0.88 -18.59
C PRO A 45 3.28 -0.81 -19.01
N LYS A 46 3.77 0.37 -19.42
CA LYS A 46 5.20 0.55 -19.77
C LYS A 46 6.15 0.35 -18.58
N ILE A 47 5.65 0.47 -17.35
CA ILE A 47 6.41 0.33 -16.10
C ILE A 47 5.78 -0.71 -15.16
N ASP A 48 4.97 -1.63 -15.67
CA ASP A 48 4.63 -2.84 -14.94
C ASP A 48 5.63 -3.98 -15.26
N GLU A 49 5.54 -5.08 -14.54
CA GLU A 49 6.48 -6.21 -14.56
C GLU A 49 6.19 -7.10 -15.76
N LYS A 50 4.91 -7.22 -16.12
CA LYS A 50 4.44 -8.11 -17.19
C LYS A 50 4.74 -7.59 -18.59
N HIS A 51 4.51 -6.30 -18.82
CA HIS A 51 4.58 -5.67 -20.14
C HIS A 51 5.75 -4.71 -20.27
N GLY A 52 6.23 -4.18 -19.15
CA GLY A 52 7.24 -3.14 -19.10
C GLY A 52 8.55 -3.61 -18.49
N ASN A 53 9.20 -2.66 -17.83
CA ASN A 53 10.46 -2.85 -17.11
C ASN A 53 10.30 -2.63 -15.59
N GLY A 54 9.05 -2.67 -15.10
CA GLY A 54 8.73 -2.40 -13.72
C GLY A 54 9.22 -3.48 -12.77
N LYS A 55 9.64 -3.06 -11.58
CA LYS A 55 10.02 -3.94 -10.48
C LYS A 55 9.23 -3.56 -9.23
N MET A 56 8.62 -4.55 -8.60
CA MET A 56 8.06 -4.43 -7.26
C MET A 56 9.07 -4.82 -6.21
N THR A 57 9.10 -4.05 -5.12
CA THR A 57 9.89 -4.32 -3.91
C THR A 57 9.04 -4.01 -2.69
N ASN A 58 9.11 -4.82 -1.63
CA ASN A 58 8.42 -4.54 -0.38
C ASN A 58 9.37 -4.41 0.82
N SER A 59 8.82 -4.02 1.97
CA SER A 59 9.59 -3.79 3.21
C SER A 59 10.35 -5.01 3.74
N GLU A 60 9.98 -6.22 3.31
CA GLU A 60 10.63 -7.47 3.72
C GLU A 60 11.72 -7.90 2.73
N GLY A 61 12.02 -7.08 1.72
CA GLY A 61 13.03 -7.34 0.70
C GLY A 61 12.57 -8.31 -0.40
N GLN A 62 11.29 -8.65 -0.45
CA GLN A 62 10.73 -9.48 -1.52
C GLN A 62 10.60 -8.66 -2.80
N SER A 63 10.81 -9.31 -3.93
CA SER A 63 10.81 -8.66 -5.25
C SER A 63 10.01 -9.48 -6.23
N THR A 64 9.30 -8.83 -7.16
CA THR A 64 8.31 -9.41 -8.10
C THR A 64 6.90 -9.60 -7.54
N ALA A 65 5.93 -9.67 -8.46
CA ALA A 65 4.53 -9.87 -8.16
C ALA A 65 4.26 -11.18 -7.43
N VAL A 66 4.98 -12.24 -7.81
CA VAL A 66 4.82 -13.58 -7.24
C VAL A 66 5.30 -13.60 -5.79
N GLU A 67 6.47 -13.02 -5.50
CA GLU A 67 7.00 -13.01 -4.15
C GLU A 67 6.21 -12.09 -3.21
N CYS A 68 5.69 -10.97 -3.72
CA CYS A 68 4.96 -9.99 -2.93
C CYS A 68 3.46 -10.34 -2.75
N TRP A 69 2.90 -11.25 -3.55
CA TRP A 69 1.49 -11.64 -3.48
C TRP A 69 1.07 -12.08 -2.08
N GLY A 70 0.11 -11.36 -1.50
CA GLY A 70 -0.52 -11.71 -0.22
C GLY A 70 0.42 -11.65 0.98
N LYS A 71 1.67 -11.20 0.81
CA LYS A 71 2.63 -11.09 1.92
C LYS A 71 2.34 -9.85 2.76
N PRO A 72 2.49 -9.93 4.10
CA PRO A 72 2.44 -8.76 4.95
C PRO A 72 3.68 -7.90 4.70
N ALA A 73 3.49 -6.59 4.52
CA ALA A 73 4.60 -5.65 4.36
C ALA A 73 4.17 -4.24 4.79
N LYS A 74 5.09 -3.47 5.36
CA LYS A 74 4.85 -2.09 5.84
C LYS A 74 4.66 -1.11 4.68
N TRP A 75 5.30 -1.38 3.56
CA TRP A 75 5.18 -0.64 2.32
C TRP A 75 5.42 -1.56 1.13
N ASN A 76 4.87 -1.17 -0.02
CA ASN A 76 5.22 -1.73 -1.33
C ASN A 76 5.58 -0.58 -2.27
N ASP A 77 6.69 -0.73 -2.97
CA ASP A 77 7.12 0.14 -4.06
C ASP A 77 6.99 -0.59 -5.40
N TYR A 78 6.65 0.17 -6.43
CA TYR A 78 6.64 -0.29 -7.80
C TYR A 78 7.25 0.81 -8.69
N SER A 79 8.47 0.55 -9.16
CA SER A 79 9.28 1.51 -9.92
C SER A 79 9.75 0.94 -11.26
N GLY A 80 9.97 1.82 -12.23
CA GLY A 80 10.44 1.49 -13.57
C GLY A 80 10.84 2.72 -14.38
N THR A 81 11.33 2.51 -15.59
CA THR A 81 11.71 3.56 -16.53
C THR A 81 10.55 3.89 -17.48
N LEU A 82 10.03 5.12 -17.39
CA LEU A 82 9.04 5.69 -18.30
C LEU A 82 9.65 6.85 -19.08
N ASP A 83 9.64 6.76 -20.41
CA ASP A 83 10.13 7.80 -21.33
C ASP A 83 11.53 8.35 -20.95
N GLY A 84 12.43 7.46 -20.51
CA GLY A 84 13.81 7.77 -20.13
C GLY A 84 14.01 8.21 -18.68
N GLN A 85 12.96 8.25 -17.86
CA GLN A 85 13.01 8.64 -16.45
C GLN A 85 12.65 7.46 -15.55
N ASN A 86 13.45 7.22 -14.51
CA ASN A 86 13.10 6.28 -13.46
C ASN A 86 12.09 6.93 -12.52
N LEU A 87 10.93 6.30 -12.40
CA LEU A 87 9.80 6.77 -11.61
C LEU A 87 9.20 5.57 -10.86
N GLY A 88 8.67 5.83 -9.67
CA GLY A 88 7.99 4.82 -8.88
C GLY A 88 6.85 5.38 -8.07
N VAL A 89 6.02 4.46 -7.58
CA VAL A 89 4.92 4.77 -6.68
C VAL A 89 4.96 3.80 -5.50
N ALA A 90 5.33 4.33 -4.34
CA ALA A 90 5.32 3.59 -3.10
C ALA A 90 4.07 3.90 -2.28
N VAL A 91 3.50 2.87 -1.66
CA VAL A 91 2.35 2.97 -0.76
C VAL A 91 2.76 2.47 0.62
N PHE A 92 2.53 3.29 1.63
CA PHE A 92 2.89 3.05 3.02
C PHE A 92 1.65 2.72 3.84
N ASP A 93 1.71 1.60 4.54
CA ASP A 93 0.72 1.20 5.54
C ASP A 93 1.00 1.86 6.89
N ASN A 94 -0.02 2.03 7.72
CA ASN A 94 0.11 2.69 9.02
C ASN A 94 -0.06 1.70 10.18
N PRO A 95 0.76 1.78 11.25
CA PRO A 95 0.59 0.97 12.46
C PRO A 95 -0.81 0.97 13.09
N ASP A 96 -1.57 2.05 12.90
CA ASP A 96 -2.94 2.19 13.41
C ASP A 96 -4.00 1.48 12.52
N ASN A 97 -3.62 1.00 11.33
CA ASN A 97 -4.55 0.32 10.44
C ASN A 97 -4.90 -1.08 10.94
N LEU A 98 -6.12 -1.52 10.63
CA LEU A 98 -6.56 -2.88 10.89
C LEU A 98 -5.59 -3.90 10.27
N ARG A 99 -5.08 -4.81 11.11
CA ARG A 99 -4.19 -5.92 10.73
C ARG A 99 -2.85 -5.45 10.12
N TYR A 100 -2.29 -4.39 10.66
CA TYR A 100 -0.95 -3.92 10.31
C TYR A 100 0.17 -4.94 10.69
N PRO A 101 1.23 -5.08 9.87
CA PRO A 101 1.28 -4.61 8.48
C PRO A 101 0.32 -5.42 7.61
N THR A 102 -0.43 -4.71 6.78
CA THR A 102 -1.43 -5.28 5.89
C THR A 102 -0.79 -6.26 4.91
N ARG A 103 -1.60 -7.19 4.43
CA ARG A 103 -1.28 -8.00 3.26
C ARG A 103 -1.63 -7.25 1.98
N TRP A 104 -0.96 -7.61 0.89
CA TRP A 104 -1.05 -6.87 -0.36
C TRP A 104 -1.64 -7.69 -1.51
N HIS A 105 -2.64 -7.11 -2.19
CA HIS A 105 -3.21 -7.64 -3.41
C HIS A 105 -2.31 -7.25 -4.60
N ILE A 106 -1.35 -8.08 -4.99
CA ILE A 106 -0.31 -7.77 -5.99
C ILE A 106 -0.50 -8.50 -7.33
N ARG A 107 -0.24 -7.84 -8.46
CA ARG A 107 -0.21 -8.44 -9.80
C ARG A 107 0.88 -7.84 -10.67
N ASP A 108 1.44 -8.68 -11.53
CA ASP A 108 2.47 -8.36 -12.52
C ASP A 108 2.03 -7.32 -13.56
N TYR A 109 0.71 -7.17 -13.79
CA TYR A 109 0.12 -6.18 -14.69
C TYR A 109 -0.17 -4.81 -14.05
N GLY A 110 0.60 -4.45 -13.03
CA GLY A 110 0.58 -3.10 -12.44
C GLY A 110 -0.44 -2.88 -11.34
N LEU A 111 -1.26 -3.88 -10.95
CA LEU A 111 -2.22 -3.76 -9.86
C LEU A 111 -1.55 -4.09 -8.52
N TYR A 112 -1.65 -3.18 -7.56
CA TYR A 112 -1.26 -3.44 -6.18
C TYR A 112 -2.15 -2.65 -5.21
N GLY A 113 -2.52 -3.28 -4.10
CA GLY A 113 -3.36 -2.61 -3.10
C GLY A 113 -3.23 -3.19 -1.70
N ALA A 114 -3.22 -2.30 -0.72
CA ALA A 114 -3.24 -2.61 0.70
C ALA A 114 -4.60 -3.22 1.08
N ASN A 115 -4.64 -4.53 1.36
CA ASN A 115 -5.87 -5.26 1.62
C ASN A 115 -5.78 -6.08 2.93
N CYS A 116 -6.41 -5.56 3.97
CA CYS A 116 -6.51 -6.23 5.26
C CYS A 116 -7.61 -7.30 5.32
N PHE A 117 -8.52 -7.38 4.35
CA PHE A 117 -9.70 -8.25 4.35
C PHE A 117 -9.51 -9.57 3.60
N GLY A 118 -8.49 -9.72 2.76
CA GLY A 118 -8.32 -10.91 1.92
C GLY A 118 -7.61 -12.10 2.56
N LEU A 119 -7.72 -12.29 3.89
CA LEU A 119 -6.87 -13.24 4.61
C LEU A 119 -6.94 -14.67 4.04
N SER A 120 -8.13 -15.19 3.76
CA SER A 120 -8.30 -16.55 3.23
C SER A 120 -7.71 -16.73 1.82
N TYR A 121 -7.53 -15.63 1.08
CA TYR A 121 -6.93 -15.62 -0.27
C TYR A 121 -5.41 -15.45 -0.24
N PHE A 122 -4.86 -14.94 0.86
CA PHE A 122 -3.43 -14.64 1.00
C PHE A 122 -2.68 -15.67 1.84
N THR A 123 -3.39 -16.54 2.56
CA THR A 123 -2.81 -17.65 3.32
C THR A 123 -3.07 -18.97 2.60
N GLU A 124 -2.00 -19.65 2.19
CA GLU A 124 -2.08 -20.91 1.43
C GLU A 124 -2.45 -22.14 2.28
N ASP A 125 -2.26 -22.07 3.61
CA ASP A 125 -2.53 -23.18 4.52
C ASP A 125 -4.04 -23.37 4.68
N GLU A 126 -4.59 -24.39 3.99
CA GLU A 126 -6.03 -24.71 4.01
C GLU A 126 -6.55 -25.07 5.41
N GLU A 127 -5.69 -25.60 6.29
CA GLU A 127 -6.05 -25.94 7.68
C GLU A 127 -6.02 -24.71 8.60
N LYS A 128 -5.38 -23.61 8.16
CA LYS A 128 -5.26 -22.34 8.89
C LYS A 128 -5.82 -21.15 8.12
N LYS A 129 -6.75 -21.37 7.17
CA LYS A 129 -7.38 -20.27 6.42
C LYS A 129 -8.00 -19.30 7.40
N LEU A 130 -7.36 -18.14 7.50
CA LEU A 130 -7.82 -17.06 8.35
C LEU A 130 -8.99 -16.39 7.66
N ASN A 131 -10.06 -16.10 8.40
CA ASN A 131 -11.18 -15.31 7.89
C ASN A 131 -10.84 -13.82 8.01
N GLY A 132 -10.82 -13.13 6.87
CA GLY A 132 -10.58 -11.71 6.77
C GLY A 132 -11.82 -10.83 6.96
N GLU A 133 -12.97 -11.40 7.32
CA GLU A 133 -14.16 -10.64 7.66
C GLU A 133 -13.90 -9.67 8.84
N TYR A 134 -14.54 -8.51 8.78
CA TYR A 134 -14.54 -7.53 9.85
C TYR A 134 -15.89 -6.83 9.93
N THR A 135 -16.48 -6.78 11.13
CA THR A 135 -17.75 -6.07 11.37
C THR A 135 -17.48 -4.75 12.08
N ILE A 136 -17.94 -3.64 11.49
CA ILE A 136 -18.08 -2.36 12.19
C ILE A 136 -19.45 -2.40 12.87
N LYS A 137 -19.50 -2.27 14.19
CA LYS A 137 -20.76 -2.26 14.94
C LYS A 137 -21.53 -0.97 14.69
N ASP A 138 -22.86 -1.02 14.81
CA ASP A 138 -23.71 0.17 14.66
C ASP A 138 -23.19 1.33 15.52
N GLY A 139 -22.99 2.49 14.88
CA GLY A 139 -22.41 3.69 15.50
C GLY A 139 -20.87 3.74 15.56
N ASP A 140 -20.17 2.62 15.38
CA ASP A 140 -18.70 2.58 15.39
C ASP A 140 -18.09 3.03 14.06
N SER A 141 -16.79 3.31 14.09
CA SER A 141 -16.01 3.71 12.93
C SER A 141 -14.70 2.94 12.79
N LEU A 142 -14.33 2.61 11.56
CA LEU A 142 -13.05 2.05 11.19
C LEU A 142 -12.30 3.07 10.32
N THR A 143 -11.11 3.45 10.73
CA THR A 143 -10.28 4.41 10.00
C THR A 143 -9.00 3.76 9.49
N PHE A 144 -8.64 4.11 8.26
CA PHE A 144 -7.40 3.72 7.61
C PHE A 144 -6.59 4.95 7.21
N HIS A 145 -5.27 4.83 7.33
CA HIS A 145 -4.27 5.83 7.03
C HIS A 145 -3.24 5.24 6.08
N TYR A 146 -3.05 5.86 4.92
CA TYR A 146 -2.01 5.48 3.97
C TYR A 146 -1.26 6.72 3.52
N ARG A 147 0.01 6.54 3.18
CA ARG A 147 0.78 7.55 2.45
C ARG A 147 1.18 6.99 1.10
N VAL A 148 1.09 7.84 0.09
CA VAL A 148 1.46 7.53 -1.28
C VAL A 148 2.58 8.47 -1.66
N LEU A 149 3.71 7.91 -2.09
CA LEU A 149 4.87 8.63 -2.57
C LEU A 149 5.07 8.29 -4.04
N ILE A 150 4.87 9.27 -4.91
CA ILE A 150 5.37 9.22 -6.28
C ILE A 150 6.78 9.79 -6.24
N HIS A 151 7.76 9.03 -6.68
CA HIS A 151 9.16 9.42 -6.58
C HIS A 151 9.92 9.21 -7.89
N THR A 152 11.06 9.88 -7.99
CA THR A 152 12.10 9.54 -8.96
C THR A 152 13.00 8.41 -8.46
N GLY A 153 13.62 7.69 -9.39
CA GLY A 153 14.51 6.57 -9.07
C GLY A 153 13.78 5.26 -8.74
N ASN A 154 14.55 4.27 -8.31
CA ASN A 154 14.07 3.00 -7.76
C ASN A 154 13.91 3.04 -6.23
N THR A 155 13.52 1.92 -5.62
CA THR A 155 13.29 1.78 -4.17
C THR A 155 14.49 2.26 -3.34
N GLU A 156 15.71 1.91 -3.74
CA GLU A 156 16.93 2.29 -3.03
C GLU A 156 17.28 3.77 -3.23
N GLU A 157 17.25 4.26 -4.48
CA GLU A 157 17.54 5.65 -4.85
C GLU A 157 16.59 6.65 -4.17
N ALA A 158 15.31 6.27 -4.06
CA ALA A 158 14.27 7.06 -3.41
C ALA A 158 14.28 6.92 -1.88
N ASN A 159 15.12 6.05 -1.31
CA ASN A 159 15.22 5.79 0.12
C ASN A 159 13.86 5.47 0.76
N ILE A 160 13.08 4.58 0.14
CA ILE A 160 11.69 4.30 0.55
C ILE A 160 11.55 3.93 2.03
N GLU A 161 12.49 3.16 2.58
CA GLU A 161 12.48 2.83 4.01
C GLU A 161 12.61 4.09 4.89
N GLN A 162 13.47 5.05 4.52
CA GLN A 162 13.61 6.30 5.26
C GLN A 162 12.35 7.17 5.17
N GLU A 163 11.74 7.25 3.99
CA GLU A 163 10.48 7.98 3.77
C GLU A 163 9.33 7.34 4.57
N TYR A 164 9.34 6.01 4.71
CA TYR A 164 8.43 5.28 5.57
C TYR A 164 8.63 5.62 7.05
N GLN A 165 9.88 5.63 7.54
CA GLN A 165 10.16 6.02 8.92
C GLN A 165 9.71 7.46 9.20
N ALA A 166 9.94 8.40 8.27
CA ALA A 166 9.45 9.78 8.39
C ALA A 166 7.92 9.89 8.42
N TYR A 167 7.20 8.92 7.83
CA TYR A 167 5.74 8.83 7.90
C TYR A 167 5.24 8.32 9.25
N THR A 168 5.82 7.25 9.78
CA THR A 168 5.36 6.62 11.02
C THR A 168 5.94 7.22 12.29
N ASP A 169 7.10 7.87 12.20
CA ASP A 169 7.72 8.64 13.27
C ASP A 169 8.17 10.01 12.76
N PRO A 170 7.25 10.98 12.64
CA PRO A 170 7.56 12.31 12.13
C PRO A 170 8.61 13.07 12.95
N ALA A 171 8.82 12.71 14.22
CA ALA A 171 9.83 13.33 15.06
C ALA A 171 11.26 12.90 14.67
N SER A 172 11.39 11.79 13.96
CA SER A 172 12.66 11.25 13.44
C SER A 172 13.01 11.76 12.03
N ALA A 173 12.10 12.50 11.37
CA ALA A 173 12.28 12.93 9.99
C ALA A 173 13.45 13.93 9.85
N VAL A 174 14.48 13.55 9.07
CA VAL A 174 15.56 14.46 8.70
C VAL A 174 15.07 15.33 7.55
N VAL A 175 14.93 16.64 7.78
CA VAL A 175 14.60 17.60 6.73
C VAL A 175 15.76 17.65 5.75
N LYS A 176 15.55 17.13 4.52
CA LYS A 176 16.44 17.40 3.40
C LYS A 176 16.27 18.88 3.04
N GLY A 177 17.31 19.68 3.28
CA GLY A 177 17.39 21.08 2.88
C GLY A 177 18.02 21.28 1.50
#